data_AF-A0A1W1WTP8-F1
#
_entry.id   AF-A0A1W1WTP8-F1
#
_cell.length_a   1.000
_cell.length_b   1.000
_cell.length_c   1.000
_cell.angle_alpha   90.00
_cell.angle_beta   90.00
_cell.angle_gamma   90.00
#
_symmetry.space_group_name_H-M   'P 1'
#
loop_
_entity.id
_entity.type
_entity.pdbx_description
1 polymer ?
#
loop_
_entity_poly.entity_id
_entity_poly.type
_entity_poly.pdbx_seq_one_letter_code
_entity_poly.pdbx_strand_id
1 'polypeptide(L)'
;MICHDVTRFSDFDIYLFKEGTHTKLYEKFGAHIMQYQGETGVYFAVWAPHAKYVSVVGDFNGYNATAHPLKKREDGSGIWEGFSTDAKIGQTYKYHIITPYDTTLLKADPYAFHAEKPPKSASRIWSLQGYGWKDSQWMQRRAKTNIHESPMNIYEVHLGSWRRRDDGSYLSYTEAAKELAQYLVKLGYTHVELLPITEYPFKGSWGYQVSGYYAPTARYGTPQEFMEFVDIMHSHGIGVILDWVPSHFVTDGHGLIAFDGTALYEYEDPKKGYHPEWKSAVFDYGKNEVRAFLISSAHFWLEKYHIDGIRVDAVASMLYLDYGRKEGEWEPNIYGGNENLEAISFLKQLNESCYGTFEGITMIAEESTAFPGVTKPVYAGGLGFGYKWNMGWMHDTLKYFKTDPLFRKYHHNQITFSMWYAYDENFILPLSHDEVVHMKGSLINKMPGDINQKLANLRALFGYMLAHPGKKLLFMGGEFAQFKEWDFDGELQWELLDDPKHKALQKMLQDLNTLYKTTPALYRWDEKREGFIWLNEKDWERSVLSFARVAKDETIVVVCNFADTQYENYILPVPKSGKYKEIFNSQHSKYLGWDHYPVRVLQSKPMQCCGFENSLTITLPALSVIYLQLIS
;
A
#
# COMPACT_ATOMS: atom_id res chain seq x y z
N MET A 1 -32.14 -21.28 21.09
CA MET A 1 -31.45 -22.43 21.71
C MET A 1 -30.04 -22.52 21.12
N ILE A 2 -29.02 -22.93 21.90
CA ILE A 2 -27.67 -23.17 21.36
C ILE A 2 -27.33 -24.67 21.41
N CYS A 3 -26.72 -25.17 20.34
CA CYS A 3 -26.32 -26.55 20.15
C CYS A 3 -24.78 -26.64 20.15
N HIS A 4 -24.22 -27.71 20.74
CA HIS A 4 -22.77 -27.88 20.96
C HIS A 4 -22.21 -29.16 20.35
N ASP A 5 -23.01 -29.96 19.65
CA ASP A 5 -22.59 -31.23 19.04
C ASP A 5 -22.21 -31.10 17.55
N VAL A 6 -22.04 -29.86 17.07
CA VAL A 6 -21.60 -29.52 15.71
C VAL A 6 -20.35 -28.67 15.76
N THR A 7 -19.40 -28.95 14.87
CA THR A 7 -18.17 -28.18 14.72
C THR A 7 -17.80 -28.03 13.25
N ARG A 8 -17.15 -26.90 12.92
CA ARG A 8 -16.53 -26.66 11.60
C ARG A 8 -15.05 -27.07 11.57
N PHE A 9 -14.47 -27.45 12.70
CA PHE A 9 -13.06 -27.81 12.85
C PHE A 9 -12.88 -29.33 12.80
N SER A 10 -12.04 -29.78 11.88
CA SER A 10 -11.42 -31.11 11.92
C SER A 10 -10.18 -31.11 12.83
N ASP A 11 -9.71 -32.29 13.20
CA ASP A 11 -8.46 -32.43 13.97
C ASP A 11 -7.26 -31.82 13.23
N PHE A 12 -7.27 -31.87 11.90
CA PHE A 12 -6.23 -31.25 11.08
C PHE A 12 -6.31 -29.72 11.11
N ASP A 13 -7.51 -29.14 11.10
CA ASP A 13 -7.67 -27.68 11.26
C ASP A 13 -7.10 -27.22 12.62
N ILE A 14 -7.37 -27.98 13.69
CA ILE A 14 -6.84 -27.69 15.03
C ILE A 14 -5.32 -27.84 15.08
N TYR A 15 -4.77 -28.86 14.43
CA TYR A 15 -3.32 -29.05 14.33
C TYR A 15 -2.65 -27.86 13.65
N LEU A 16 -3.12 -27.47 12.46
CA LEU A 16 -2.56 -26.34 11.71
C LEU A 16 -2.72 -25.01 12.45
N PHE A 17 -3.83 -24.83 13.18
CA PHE A 17 -4.05 -23.64 14.01
C PHE A 17 -3.01 -23.52 15.12
N LYS A 18 -2.80 -24.61 15.88
CA LYS A 18 -1.81 -24.66 16.97
C LYS A 18 -0.37 -24.59 16.47
N GLU A 19 -0.11 -25.09 15.26
CA GLU A 19 1.23 -25.06 14.66
C GLU A 19 1.54 -23.72 13.97
N GLY A 20 0.51 -22.92 13.65
CA GLY A 20 0.66 -21.56 13.15
C GLY A 20 0.67 -21.44 11.63
N THR A 21 0.17 -22.45 10.91
CA THR A 21 0.17 -22.52 9.43
C THR A 21 -1.22 -22.58 8.81
N HIS A 22 -2.29 -22.50 9.61
CA HIS A 22 -3.65 -22.52 9.06
C HIS A 22 -3.97 -21.23 8.29
N THR A 23 -4.00 -21.29 6.96
CA THR A 23 -4.20 -20.11 6.08
C THR A 23 -5.66 -19.74 5.83
N LYS A 24 -6.62 -20.59 6.22
CA LYS A 24 -8.06 -20.39 6.00
C LYS A 24 -8.89 -20.36 7.28
N LEU A 25 -8.36 -19.77 8.36
CA LEU A 25 -9.06 -19.74 9.66
C LEU A 25 -10.41 -19.02 9.57
N TYR A 26 -10.54 -18.07 8.64
CA TYR A 26 -11.80 -17.40 8.35
C TYR A 26 -12.93 -18.35 7.93
N GLU A 27 -12.67 -19.58 7.46
CA GLU A 27 -13.74 -20.55 7.12
C GLU A 27 -14.30 -21.29 8.34
N LYS A 28 -13.64 -21.11 9.49
CA LYS A 28 -13.82 -21.90 10.72
C LYS A 28 -14.24 -21.02 11.89
N PHE A 29 -13.45 -19.98 12.17
CA PHE A 29 -13.73 -18.97 13.19
C PHE A 29 -14.71 -17.93 12.67
N GLY A 30 -15.34 -17.21 13.60
CA GLY A 30 -16.32 -16.18 13.29
C GLY A 30 -17.74 -16.70 13.31
N ALA A 31 -18.64 -15.97 12.64
CA ALA A 31 -20.04 -16.33 12.48
C ALA A 31 -20.32 -16.89 11.07
N HIS A 32 -20.76 -18.15 10.99
CA HIS A 32 -21.02 -18.86 9.73
C HIS A 32 -22.47 -19.31 9.63
N ILE A 33 -23.16 -18.89 8.58
CA ILE A 33 -24.49 -19.42 8.26
C ILE A 33 -24.33 -20.84 7.75
N MET A 34 -25.05 -21.78 8.37
CA MET A 34 -25.05 -23.18 7.94
C MET A 34 -26.36 -23.89 8.27
N GLN A 35 -26.56 -25.05 7.64
CA GLN A 35 -27.64 -25.97 7.98
C GLN A 35 -27.12 -27.08 8.90
N TYR A 36 -27.90 -27.39 9.93
CA TYR A 36 -27.61 -28.47 10.86
C TYR A 36 -28.92 -29.13 11.31
N GLN A 37 -29.00 -30.46 11.20
CA GLN A 37 -30.20 -31.26 11.53
C GLN A 37 -31.51 -30.73 10.90
N GLY A 38 -31.43 -30.15 9.69
CA GLY A 38 -32.59 -29.60 8.97
C GLY A 38 -32.96 -28.16 9.32
N GLU A 39 -32.30 -27.54 10.31
CA GLU A 39 -32.51 -26.13 10.67
C GLU A 39 -31.37 -25.25 10.12
N THR A 40 -31.73 -24.04 9.70
CA THR A 40 -30.76 -23.01 9.31
C THR A 40 -30.46 -22.12 10.51
N GLY A 41 -29.18 -21.91 10.78
CA GLY A 41 -28.73 -21.08 11.90
C GLY A 41 -27.33 -20.55 11.67
N VAL A 42 -26.73 -20.06 12.74
CA VAL A 42 -25.40 -19.46 12.73
C VAL A 42 -24.51 -20.21 13.70
N TYR A 43 -23.41 -20.70 13.18
CA TYR A 43 -22.31 -21.26 13.94
C TYR A 43 -21.37 -20.14 14.36
N PHE A 44 -21.02 -20.07 15.64
CA PHE A 44 -20.06 -19.13 16.19
C PHE A 44 -18.85 -19.88 16.70
N ALA A 45 -17.66 -19.36 16.43
CA ALA A 45 -16.42 -19.85 17.03
C ALA A 45 -15.42 -18.73 17.31
N VAL A 46 -14.81 -18.76 18.50
CA VAL A 46 -13.84 -17.76 18.96
C VAL A 46 -12.73 -18.39 19.79
N TRP A 47 -11.50 -17.88 19.61
CA TRP A 47 -10.35 -18.31 20.41
C TRP A 47 -10.24 -17.46 21.68
N ALA A 48 -10.36 -18.10 22.84
CA ALA A 48 -10.28 -17.47 24.17
C ALA A 48 -9.82 -18.52 25.21
N PRO A 49 -8.56 -18.98 25.13
CA PRO A 49 -8.07 -20.13 25.87
C PRO A 49 -8.13 -19.96 27.39
N HIS A 50 -8.02 -18.74 27.91
CA HIS A 50 -7.99 -18.49 29.35
C HIS A 50 -9.36 -18.11 29.94
N ALA A 51 -10.37 -17.84 29.11
CA ALA A 51 -11.71 -17.49 29.56
C ALA A 51 -12.32 -18.59 30.45
N LYS A 52 -13.06 -18.18 31.49
CA LYS A 52 -13.90 -19.06 32.32
C LYS A 52 -15.24 -19.35 31.67
N TYR A 53 -15.77 -18.38 30.92
CA TYR A 53 -17.08 -18.46 30.29
C TYR A 53 -17.12 -17.57 29.06
N VAL A 54 -17.73 -18.07 27.99
CA VAL A 54 -18.01 -17.30 26.77
C VAL A 54 -19.45 -17.53 26.34
N SER A 55 -20.15 -16.46 26.01
CA SER A 55 -21.47 -16.51 25.37
C SER A 55 -21.57 -15.53 24.21
N VAL A 56 -22.47 -15.81 23.28
CA VAL A 56 -22.77 -14.90 22.18
C VAL A 56 -23.96 -14.03 22.59
N VAL A 57 -23.79 -12.72 22.53
CA VAL A 57 -24.84 -11.74 22.84
C VAL A 57 -25.16 -10.94 21.59
N GLY A 58 -26.43 -10.69 21.30
CA GLY A 58 -26.82 -9.97 20.10
C GLY A 58 -28.32 -9.68 20.02
N ASP A 59 -28.76 -9.16 18.88
CA ASP A 59 -30.17 -8.77 18.67
C ASP A 59 -31.15 -9.94 18.92
N PHE A 60 -30.75 -11.16 18.53
CA PHE A 60 -31.57 -12.38 18.65
C PHE A 60 -31.83 -12.83 20.09
N ASN A 61 -31.09 -12.32 21.07
CA ASN A 61 -31.26 -12.67 22.48
C ASN A 61 -31.34 -11.45 23.40
N GLY A 62 -31.58 -10.26 22.84
CA GLY A 62 -31.65 -9.01 23.60
C GLY A 62 -30.36 -8.69 24.34
N TYR A 63 -29.21 -9.11 23.79
CA TYR A 63 -27.90 -8.99 24.42
C TYR A 63 -27.79 -9.67 25.80
N ASN A 64 -28.55 -10.74 26.05
CA ASN A 64 -28.52 -11.49 27.31
C ASN A 64 -27.28 -12.40 27.41
N ALA A 65 -26.42 -12.12 28.39
CA ALA A 65 -25.16 -12.83 28.65
C ALA A 65 -25.29 -14.34 28.94
N THR A 66 -26.46 -14.84 29.34
CA THR A 66 -26.64 -16.25 29.71
C THR A 66 -27.50 -17.05 28.74
N ALA A 67 -28.07 -16.41 27.71
CA ALA A 67 -29.01 -17.05 26.81
C ALA A 67 -28.34 -18.03 25.81
N HIS A 68 -27.12 -17.73 25.36
CA HIS A 68 -26.41 -18.49 24.33
C HIS A 68 -24.94 -18.77 24.73
N PRO A 69 -24.70 -19.60 25.77
CA PRO A 69 -23.36 -20.00 26.19
C PRO A 69 -22.67 -20.85 25.13
N LEU A 70 -21.44 -20.53 24.76
CA LEU A 70 -20.60 -21.38 23.92
C LEU A 70 -19.97 -22.50 24.75
N LYS A 71 -19.58 -23.60 24.10
CA LYS A 71 -18.83 -24.68 24.73
C LYS A 71 -17.36 -24.59 24.35
N LYS A 72 -16.47 -24.62 25.35
CA LYS A 72 -15.03 -24.76 25.12
C LYS A 72 -14.72 -26.17 24.64
N ARG A 73 -13.93 -26.30 23.57
CA ARG A 73 -13.46 -27.59 23.07
C ARG A 73 -12.53 -28.28 24.07
N GLU A 74 -12.65 -29.61 24.16
CA GLU A 74 -11.90 -30.46 25.09
C GLU A 74 -10.54 -30.93 24.52
N ASP A 75 -10.16 -30.43 23.34
CA ASP A 75 -8.92 -30.78 22.63
C ASP A 75 -7.72 -29.87 22.99
N GLY A 76 -7.87 -29.01 24.00
CA GLY A 76 -6.86 -28.06 24.43
C GLY A 76 -6.55 -26.92 23.46
N SER A 77 -7.37 -26.71 22.42
CA SER A 77 -7.23 -25.56 21.49
C SER A 77 -7.62 -24.21 22.11
N GLY A 78 -8.43 -24.23 23.17
CA GLY A 78 -8.95 -23.00 23.78
C GLY A 78 -10.04 -22.30 22.95
N ILE A 79 -10.59 -22.99 21.95
CA ILE A 79 -11.67 -22.48 21.10
C ILE A 79 -13.02 -22.73 21.80
N TRP A 80 -13.90 -21.74 21.71
CA TRP A 80 -15.28 -21.80 22.15
C TRP A 80 -16.19 -21.80 20.93
N GLU A 81 -17.16 -22.71 20.87
CA GLU A 81 -18.03 -22.86 19.72
C GLU A 81 -19.48 -23.22 20.08
N GLY A 82 -20.40 -22.97 19.15
CA GLY A 82 -21.81 -23.32 19.28
C GLY A 82 -22.65 -22.85 18.10
N PHE A 83 -23.77 -23.53 17.87
CA PHE A 83 -24.71 -23.25 16.79
C PHE A 83 -26.05 -22.75 17.33
N SER A 84 -26.52 -21.60 16.84
CA SER A 84 -27.78 -20.99 17.26
C SER A 84 -28.74 -20.84 16.08
N THR A 85 -29.97 -21.31 16.26
CA THR A 85 -31.06 -21.15 15.28
C THR A 85 -31.87 -19.86 15.50
N ASP A 86 -31.63 -19.16 16.62
CA ASP A 86 -32.24 -17.85 16.90
C ASP A 86 -31.55 -16.73 16.10
N ALA A 87 -30.25 -16.91 15.83
CA ALA A 87 -29.41 -15.95 15.15
C ALA A 87 -29.61 -15.97 13.63
N LYS A 88 -29.67 -14.79 13.01
CA LYS A 88 -29.96 -14.59 11.58
C LYS A 88 -28.98 -13.63 10.94
N ILE A 89 -28.79 -13.77 9.63
CA ILE A 89 -28.01 -12.84 8.82
C ILE A 89 -28.47 -11.40 9.05
N GLY A 90 -27.51 -10.48 9.12
CA GLY A 90 -27.75 -9.06 9.31
C GLY A 90 -27.90 -8.64 10.77
N GLN A 91 -28.10 -9.55 11.72
CA GLN A 91 -28.15 -9.19 13.14
C GLN A 91 -26.76 -8.88 13.70
N THR A 92 -26.72 -8.01 14.71
CA THR A 92 -25.51 -7.64 15.43
C THR A 92 -25.22 -8.59 16.59
N TYR A 93 -23.94 -8.81 16.87
CA TYR A 93 -23.49 -9.65 17.97
C TYR A 93 -22.11 -9.24 18.51
N LYS A 94 -21.82 -9.71 19.73
CA LYS A 94 -20.53 -9.65 20.42
C LYS A 94 -20.32 -10.94 21.21
N TYR A 95 -19.08 -11.18 21.63
CA TYR A 95 -18.77 -12.18 22.64
C TYR A 95 -18.78 -11.54 24.04
N HIS A 96 -19.57 -12.11 24.94
CA HIS A 96 -19.50 -11.83 26.36
C HIS A 96 -18.56 -12.84 27.02
N ILE A 97 -17.47 -12.36 27.61
CA ILE A 97 -16.37 -13.18 28.13
C ILE A 97 -16.22 -12.89 29.63
N ILE A 98 -16.17 -13.95 30.44
CA ILE A 98 -15.70 -13.88 31.84
C ILE A 98 -14.26 -14.37 31.86
N THR A 99 -13.34 -13.49 32.27
CA THR A 99 -11.89 -13.72 32.28
C THR A 99 -11.48 -14.67 33.42
N PRO A 100 -10.23 -15.18 33.45
CA PRO A 100 -9.73 -15.93 34.60
C PRO A 100 -9.74 -15.12 35.91
N TYR A 101 -9.79 -13.79 35.81
CA TYR A 101 -9.81 -12.84 36.92
C TYR A 101 -11.23 -12.35 37.29
N ASP A 102 -12.28 -13.02 36.80
CA ASP A 102 -13.70 -12.69 37.07
C ASP A 102 -14.14 -11.31 36.58
N THR A 103 -13.38 -10.72 35.64
CA THR A 103 -13.78 -9.51 34.91
C THR A 103 -14.68 -9.90 33.74
N THR A 104 -15.71 -9.08 33.47
CA THR A 104 -16.56 -9.23 32.29
C THR A 104 -16.07 -8.33 31.15
N LEU A 105 -15.90 -8.91 29.96
CA LEU A 105 -15.55 -8.21 28.73
C LEU A 105 -16.64 -8.39 27.67
N LEU A 106 -16.84 -7.37 26.84
CA LEU A 106 -17.66 -7.42 25.63
C LEU A 106 -16.78 -7.15 24.41
N LYS A 107 -16.56 -8.20 23.62
CA LYS A 107 -15.63 -8.19 22.48
C LYS A 107 -16.34 -8.27 21.15
N ALA A 108 -15.88 -7.48 20.18
CA ALA A 108 -16.17 -7.72 18.78
C ALA A 108 -15.53 -9.04 18.35
N ASP A 109 -16.08 -9.70 17.35
CA ASP A 109 -15.53 -10.92 16.79
C ASP A 109 -14.25 -10.61 15.99
N PRO A 110 -13.08 -11.19 16.35
CA PRO A 110 -11.82 -11.02 15.61
C PRO A 110 -11.92 -11.42 14.12
N TYR A 111 -12.82 -12.35 13.80
CA TYR A 111 -13.06 -12.93 12.48
C TYR A 111 -14.38 -12.45 11.86
N ALA A 112 -14.94 -11.33 12.33
CA ALA A 112 -16.15 -10.75 11.73
C ALA A 112 -15.93 -10.40 10.25
N PHE A 113 -16.88 -10.80 9.39
CA PHE A 113 -16.91 -10.39 7.98
C PHE A 113 -17.56 -9.03 7.73
N HIS A 114 -18.29 -8.53 8.72
CA HIS A 114 -18.90 -7.22 8.66
C HIS A 114 -19.08 -6.65 10.08
N ALA A 115 -19.07 -5.34 10.20
CA ALA A 115 -19.19 -4.63 11.46
C ALA A 115 -20.33 -3.60 11.40
N GLU A 116 -20.77 -3.12 12.56
CA GLU A 116 -21.53 -1.88 12.62
C GLU A 116 -20.67 -0.67 12.24
N LYS A 117 -21.31 0.37 11.70
CA LYS A 117 -20.63 1.64 11.43
C LYS A 117 -20.13 2.27 12.75
N PRO A 118 -18.85 2.65 12.85
CA PRO A 118 -18.31 3.37 14.01
C PRO A 118 -19.13 4.64 14.33
N PRO A 119 -19.26 5.03 15.62
CA PRO A 119 -18.51 4.54 16.79
C PRO A 119 -19.08 3.25 17.44
N LYS A 120 -20.10 2.64 16.83
CA LYS A 120 -20.56 1.32 17.28
C LYS A 120 -19.51 0.26 16.99
N SER A 121 -19.57 -0.85 17.73
CA SER A 121 -18.51 -1.87 17.75
C SER A 121 -19.01 -3.30 17.76
N ALA A 122 -20.30 -3.54 17.49
CA ALA A 122 -20.78 -4.91 17.33
C ALA A 122 -20.38 -5.45 15.96
N SER A 123 -20.07 -6.74 15.90
CA SER A 123 -19.93 -7.48 14.66
C SER A 123 -21.31 -7.72 14.07
N ARG A 124 -21.41 -7.91 12.76
CA ARG A 124 -22.66 -8.26 12.08
C ARG A 124 -22.53 -9.66 11.48
N ILE A 125 -23.54 -10.49 11.72
CA ILE A 125 -23.63 -11.82 11.12
C ILE A 125 -23.79 -11.62 9.61
N TRP A 126 -22.83 -12.11 8.84
CA TRP A 126 -22.78 -11.85 7.41
C TRP A 126 -22.26 -13.07 6.64
N SER A 127 -22.73 -13.22 5.40
CA SER A 127 -22.21 -14.24 4.49
C SER A 127 -21.58 -13.55 3.30
N LEU A 128 -20.41 -14.03 2.89
CA LEU A 128 -19.71 -13.61 1.69
C LEU A 128 -20.12 -14.43 0.45
N GLN A 129 -20.97 -15.45 0.62
CA GLN A 129 -21.44 -16.28 -0.48
C GLN A 129 -22.42 -15.52 -1.38
N GLY A 130 -22.54 -15.98 -2.63
CA GLY A 130 -23.53 -15.47 -3.59
C GLY A 130 -23.07 -14.28 -4.43
N TYR A 131 -21.86 -13.76 -4.23
CA TYR A 131 -21.28 -12.77 -5.14
C TYR A 131 -20.78 -13.43 -6.44
N GLY A 132 -21.23 -12.94 -7.60
CA GLY A 132 -20.88 -13.48 -8.91
C GLY A 132 -19.79 -12.67 -9.60
N TRP A 133 -18.53 -12.94 -9.26
CA TRP A 133 -17.33 -12.32 -9.87
C TRP A 133 -17.30 -12.41 -11.40
N LYS A 134 -16.82 -11.35 -12.07
CA LYS A 134 -16.73 -11.26 -13.54
C LYS A 134 -15.30 -11.04 -14.03
N ASP A 135 -14.32 -11.11 -13.14
CA ASP A 135 -12.91 -10.80 -13.36
C ASP A 135 -12.04 -12.01 -13.75
N SER A 136 -12.63 -13.16 -14.10
CA SER A 136 -11.88 -14.38 -14.45
C SER A 136 -10.76 -14.17 -15.48
N GLN A 137 -10.96 -13.29 -16.47
CA GLN A 137 -9.94 -12.94 -17.46
C GLN A 137 -8.78 -12.15 -16.86
N TRP A 138 -9.05 -11.27 -15.89
CA TRP A 138 -8.04 -10.54 -15.13
C TRP A 138 -7.20 -11.51 -14.30
N MET A 139 -7.85 -12.37 -13.51
CA MET A 139 -7.17 -13.33 -12.64
C MET A 139 -6.25 -14.28 -13.42
N GLN A 140 -6.69 -14.77 -14.58
CA GLN A 140 -5.86 -15.60 -15.47
C GLN A 140 -4.67 -14.83 -16.08
N ARG A 141 -4.84 -13.53 -16.35
CA ARG A 141 -3.76 -12.68 -16.88
C ARG A 141 -2.74 -12.38 -15.79
N ARG A 142 -3.20 -12.01 -14.58
CA ARG A 142 -2.36 -11.75 -13.41
C ARG A 142 -1.42 -12.92 -13.15
N ALA A 143 -1.96 -14.13 -13.07
CA ALA A 143 -1.19 -15.36 -12.84
C ALA A 143 -0.03 -15.58 -13.84
N LYS A 144 -0.17 -15.10 -15.09
CA LYS A 144 0.84 -15.25 -16.15
C LYS A 144 1.76 -14.04 -16.31
N THR A 145 1.49 -12.94 -15.60
CA THR A 145 2.20 -11.67 -15.77
C THR A 145 3.40 -11.63 -14.84
N ASN A 146 4.59 -11.39 -15.39
CA ASN A 146 5.74 -11.02 -14.56
C ASN A 146 5.62 -9.54 -14.17
N ILE A 147 5.28 -9.28 -12.92
CA ILE A 147 5.06 -7.93 -12.41
C ILE A 147 6.34 -7.06 -12.44
N HIS A 148 7.52 -7.67 -12.25
CA HIS A 148 8.82 -6.97 -12.30
C HIS A 148 9.11 -6.40 -13.68
N GLU A 149 8.76 -7.13 -14.73
CA GLU A 149 8.95 -6.70 -16.12
C GLU A 149 7.77 -5.90 -16.70
N SER A 150 6.77 -5.59 -15.87
CA SER A 150 5.55 -4.86 -16.24
C SER A 150 5.54 -3.42 -15.72
N PRO A 151 4.77 -2.51 -16.35
CA PRO A 151 4.59 -1.17 -15.78
C PRO A 151 3.76 -1.26 -14.50
N MET A 152 4.27 -0.66 -13.41
CA MET A 152 3.52 -0.46 -12.17
C MET A 152 3.60 1.02 -11.79
N ASN A 153 2.47 1.67 -12.01
CA ASN A 153 2.18 3.06 -11.67
C ASN A 153 0.91 3.10 -10.84
N ILE A 154 1.08 3.43 -9.56
CA ILE A 154 0.13 3.31 -8.47
C ILE A 154 -0.43 4.69 -8.14
N TYR A 155 -1.76 4.78 -8.07
CA TYR A 155 -2.45 5.92 -7.48
C TYR A 155 -2.90 5.54 -6.07
N GLU A 156 -2.29 6.13 -5.06
CA GLU A 156 -2.60 5.87 -3.65
C GLU A 156 -3.79 6.72 -3.20
N VAL A 157 -4.76 6.11 -2.51
CA VAL A 157 -6.07 6.70 -2.22
C VAL A 157 -6.54 6.37 -0.81
N HIS A 158 -6.97 7.40 -0.08
CA HIS A 158 -7.88 7.24 1.06
C HIS A 158 -9.33 7.41 0.59
N LEU A 159 -10.08 6.31 0.50
CA LEU A 159 -11.45 6.32 -0.06
C LEU A 159 -12.37 7.33 0.61
N GLY A 160 -12.23 7.50 1.93
CA GLY A 160 -13.07 8.40 2.71
C GLY A 160 -12.87 9.88 2.40
N SER A 161 -11.77 10.31 1.77
CA SER A 161 -11.52 11.74 1.49
C SER A 161 -11.05 12.02 0.08
N TRP A 162 -11.16 11.05 -0.82
CA TRP A 162 -10.94 11.27 -2.24
C TRP A 162 -12.03 12.19 -2.83
N ARG A 163 -13.29 11.83 -2.62
CA ARG A 163 -14.47 12.59 -3.05
C ARG A 163 -15.65 12.28 -2.13
N ARG A 164 -16.51 13.28 -1.90
CA ARG A 164 -17.76 13.15 -1.15
C ARG A 164 -18.96 13.35 -2.06
N ARG A 165 -20.13 12.96 -1.58
CA ARG A 165 -21.40 13.41 -2.16
C ARG A 165 -21.61 14.90 -1.85
N ASP A 166 -22.50 15.55 -2.59
CA ASP A 166 -22.87 16.95 -2.38
C ASP A 166 -23.37 17.26 -0.95
N ASP A 167 -23.91 16.26 -0.26
CA ASP A 167 -24.36 16.37 1.15
C ASP A 167 -23.25 16.16 2.19
N GLY A 168 -22.00 15.96 1.74
CA GLY A 168 -20.83 15.69 2.57
C GLY A 168 -20.68 14.23 3.02
N SER A 169 -21.62 13.35 2.68
CA SER A 169 -21.53 11.94 3.01
C SER A 169 -20.47 11.21 2.18
N TYR A 170 -19.97 10.08 2.69
CA TYR A 170 -19.05 9.23 1.95
C TYR A 170 -19.74 8.65 0.72
N LEU A 171 -18.98 8.50 -0.36
CA LEU A 171 -19.35 7.60 -1.45
C LEU A 171 -19.42 6.16 -0.92
N SER A 172 -20.33 5.36 -1.48
CA SER A 172 -20.28 3.92 -1.26
C SER A 172 -19.11 3.29 -2.01
N TYR A 173 -18.72 2.06 -1.68
CA TYR A 173 -17.70 1.34 -2.44
C TYR A 173 -18.05 1.30 -3.94
N THR A 174 -19.30 0.97 -4.30
CA THR A 174 -19.75 0.90 -5.69
C THR A 174 -19.71 2.25 -6.41
N GLU A 175 -20.10 3.34 -5.74
CA GLU A 175 -20.03 4.70 -6.32
C GLU A 175 -18.57 5.11 -6.54
N ALA A 176 -17.74 4.96 -5.49
CA ALA A 176 -16.31 5.26 -5.55
C ALA A 176 -15.62 4.46 -6.67
N ALA A 177 -15.95 3.17 -6.81
CA ALA A 177 -15.37 2.32 -7.84
C ALA A 177 -15.62 2.83 -9.26
N LYS A 178 -16.87 3.21 -9.56
CA LYS A 178 -17.27 3.68 -10.90
C LYS A 178 -16.54 4.96 -11.28
N GLU A 179 -16.47 5.91 -10.35
CA GLU A 179 -15.81 7.20 -10.59
C GLU A 179 -14.29 7.05 -10.63
N LEU A 180 -13.72 6.33 -9.67
CA LEU A 180 -12.28 6.17 -9.55
C LEU A 180 -11.72 5.35 -10.72
N ALA A 181 -12.36 4.26 -11.14
CA ALA A 181 -11.90 3.46 -12.28
C ALA A 181 -11.79 4.31 -13.56
N GLN A 182 -12.82 5.13 -13.85
CA GLN A 182 -12.80 6.03 -15.00
C GLN A 182 -11.68 7.08 -14.88
N TYR A 183 -11.49 7.63 -13.68
CA TYR A 183 -10.43 8.59 -13.40
C TYR A 183 -9.04 8.00 -13.62
N LEU A 184 -8.79 6.80 -13.10
CA LEU A 184 -7.52 6.09 -13.21
C LEU A 184 -7.19 5.68 -14.64
N VAL A 185 -8.18 5.15 -15.37
CA VAL A 185 -8.03 4.81 -16.80
C VAL A 185 -7.71 6.06 -17.60
N LYS A 186 -8.44 7.16 -17.37
CA LYS A 186 -8.20 8.44 -18.04
C LYS A 186 -6.77 8.92 -17.80
N LEU A 187 -6.27 8.85 -16.56
CA LEU A 187 -4.92 9.31 -16.23
C LEU A 187 -3.82 8.28 -16.51
N GLY A 188 -4.16 7.08 -16.97
CA GLY A 188 -3.19 6.08 -17.38
C GLY A 188 -2.47 5.39 -16.21
N TYR A 189 -3.09 5.31 -15.04
CA TYR A 189 -2.57 4.47 -13.95
C TYR A 189 -2.76 2.98 -14.28
N THR A 190 -2.09 2.13 -13.51
CA THR A 190 -2.16 0.66 -13.65
C THR A 190 -2.71 -0.02 -12.41
N HIS A 191 -2.53 0.61 -11.25
CA HIS A 191 -2.96 0.11 -9.96
C HIS A 191 -3.54 1.25 -9.12
N VAL A 192 -4.45 0.90 -8.23
CA VAL A 192 -4.86 1.71 -7.09
C VAL A 192 -4.33 1.06 -5.84
N GLU A 193 -3.73 1.85 -4.95
CA GLU A 193 -3.39 1.41 -3.60
C GLU A 193 -4.33 2.08 -2.62
N LEU A 194 -5.08 1.29 -1.87
CA LEU A 194 -6.01 1.78 -0.87
C LEU A 194 -5.30 1.85 0.47
N LEU A 195 -5.35 3.03 1.11
CA LEU A 195 -5.12 3.11 2.56
C LEU A 195 -6.04 2.12 3.28
N PRO A 196 -5.71 1.69 4.52
CA PRO A 196 -6.35 0.53 5.12
C PRO A 196 -7.87 0.64 5.15
N ILE A 197 -8.53 -0.34 4.54
CA ILE A 197 -9.99 -0.49 4.56
C ILE A 197 -10.47 -1.59 5.50
N THR A 198 -9.57 -2.29 6.21
CA THR A 198 -9.93 -3.14 7.35
C THR A 198 -10.66 -2.31 8.40
N GLU A 199 -11.68 -2.84 9.07
CA GLU A 199 -12.48 -2.05 10.02
C GLU A 199 -11.64 -1.44 11.15
N TYR A 200 -11.93 -0.18 11.47
CA TYR A 200 -11.16 0.66 12.39
C TYR A 200 -12.09 1.65 13.10
N PRO A 201 -11.90 1.92 14.40
CA PRO A 201 -12.83 2.75 15.17
C PRO A 201 -12.64 4.25 14.88
N PHE A 202 -11.40 4.71 14.80
CA PHE A 202 -11.09 6.14 14.75
C PHE A 202 -10.68 6.61 13.35
N LYS A 203 -11.47 7.50 12.75
CA LYS A 203 -11.21 8.04 11.39
C LYS A 203 -9.84 8.73 11.25
N GLY A 204 -9.36 9.38 12.32
CA GLY A 204 -8.09 10.12 12.30
C GLY A 204 -6.84 9.23 12.34
N SER A 205 -7.01 7.92 12.46
CA SER A 205 -5.93 6.95 12.21
C SER A 205 -5.73 6.63 10.73
N TRP A 206 -6.62 7.13 9.86
CA TRP A 206 -6.65 6.88 8.42
C TRP A 206 -6.83 5.40 8.02
N GLY A 207 -7.15 4.55 9.00
CA GLY A 207 -7.27 3.11 8.82
C GLY A 207 -6.19 2.31 9.55
N TYR A 208 -5.05 2.93 9.90
CA TYR A 208 -3.89 2.21 10.44
C TYR A 208 -4.09 1.67 11.86
N GLN A 209 -5.09 2.18 12.60
CA GLN A 209 -5.47 1.64 13.90
C GLN A 209 -6.63 0.66 13.73
N VAL A 210 -6.29 -0.59 13.37
CA VAL A 210 -7.25 -1.64 12.98
C VAL A 210 -7.90 -2.32 14.19
N SER A 211 -9.20 -2.60 14.09
CA SER A 211 -9.96 -3.44 15.04
C SER A 211 -10.64 -4.67 14.40
N GLY A 212 -10.87 -4.68 13.08
CA GLY A 212 -11.50 -5.78 12.36
C GLY A 212 -10.72 -6.20 11.11
N TYR A 213 -9.89 -7.24 11.25
CA TYR A 213 -8.95 -7.71 10.22
C TYR A 213 -9.59 -8.49 9.06
N TYR A 214 -10.84 -8.91 9.23
CA TYR A 214 -11.60 -9.73 8.28
C TYR A 214 -12.84 -9.01 7.73
N ALA A 215 -12.96 -7.70 7.93
CA ALA A 215 -14.09 -6.90 7.46
C ALA A 215 -13.60 -5.65 6.74
N PRO A 216 -14.09 -5.36 5.52
CA PRO A 216 -14.00 -4.01 4.97
C PRO A 216 -14.84 -3.08 5.84
N THR A 217 -14.35 -1.86 6.06
CA THR A 217 -15.00 -0.89 6.94
C THR A 217 -16.43 -0.64 6.49
N ALA A 218 -17.35 -0.64 7.44
CA ALA A 218 -18.76 -0.43 7.18
C ALA A 218 -19.08 1.02 6.75
N ARG A 219 -18.10 1.95 6.84
CA ARG A 219 -18.26 3.37 6.46
C ARG A 219 -18.79 3.52 5.04
N TYR A 220 -18.29 2.72 4.10
CA TYR A 220 -18.57 2.86 2.67
C TYR A 220 -19.57 1.83 2.13
N GLY A 221 -20.08 0.93 2.97
CA GLY A 221 -21.09 -0.05 2.55
C GLY A 221 -20.84 -1.45 3.08
N THR A 222 -21.34 -2.42 2.33
CA THR A 222 -21.30 -3.85 2.63
C THR A 222 -20.06 -4.53 2.05
N PRO A 223 -19.69 -5.72 2.56
CA PRO A 223 -18.65 -6.56 1.97
C PRO A 223 -18.81 -6.79 0.46
N GLN A 224 -20.02 -7.04 -0.03
CA GLN A 224 -20.27 -7.28 -1.45
C GLN A 224 -20.08 -6.02 -2.31
N GLU A 225 -20.34 -4.83 -1.77
CA GLU A 225 -20.03 -3.59 -2.48
C GLU A 225 -18.51 -3.38 -2.62
N PHE A 226 -17.71 -3.86 -1.65
CA PHE A 226 -16.25 -3.88 -1.82
C PHE A 226 -15.77 -4.95 -2.82
N MET A 227 -16.43 -6.12 -2.88
CA MET A 227 -16.19 -7.07 -3.98
C MET A 227 -16.49 -6.43 -5.35
N GLU A 228 -17.61 -5.70 -5.45
CA GLU A 228 -17.95 -4.93 -6.66
C GLU A 228 -16.94 -3.84 -6.97
N PHE A 229 -16.36 -3.19 -5.96
CA PHE A 229 -15.26 -2.25 -6.18
C PHE A 229 -14.10 -2.91 -6.91
N VAL A 230 -13.65 -4.07 -6.44
CA VAL A 230 -12.52 -4.79 -7.04
C VAL A 230 -12.88 -5.32 -8.43
N ASP A 231 -14.07 -5.90 -8.62
CA ASP A 231 -14.54 -6.40 -9.93
C ASP A 231 -14.61 -5.27 -10.98
N ILE A 232 -15.06 -4.07 -10.57
CA ILE A 232 -15.05 -2.88 -11.42
C ILE A 232 -13.62 -2.47 -11.79
N MET A 233 -12.68 -2.42 -10.83
CA MET A 233 -11.28 -2.09 -11.12
C MET A 233 -10.66 -3.08 -12.12
N HIS A 234 -10.85 -4.38 -11.89
CA HIS A 234 -10.36 -5.44 -12.77
C HIS A 234 -10.95 -5.35 -14.18
N SER A 235 -12.25 -5.06 -14.30
CA SER A 235 -12.90 -4.88 -15.61
C SER A 235 -12.33 -3.69 -16.40
N HIS A 236 -11.73 -2.71 -15.72
CA HIS A 236 -11.05 -1.56 -16.32
C HIS A 236 -9.53 -1.76 -16.47
N GLY A 237 -9.02 -2.94 -16.11
CA GLY A 237 -7.60 -3.26 -16.18
C GLY A 237 -6.75 -2.54 -15.13
N ILE A 238 -7.33 -2.22 -13.98
CA ILE A 238 -6.66 -1.60 -12.83
C ILE A 238 -6.51 -2.64 -11.74
N GLY A 239 -5.28 -2.85 -11.27
CA GLY A 239 -5.03 -3.73 -10.13
C GLY A 239 -5.31 -3.04 -8.79
N VAL A 240 -5.69 -3.81 -7.78
CA VAL A 240 -6.01 -3.31 -6.44
C VAL A 240 -4.97 -3.78 -5.43
N ILE A 241 -4.29 -2.84 -4.80
CA ILE A 241 -3.36 -3.06 -3.69
C ILE A 241 -4.04 -2.56 -2.41
N LEU A 242 -3.91 -3.33 -1.33
CA LEU A 242 -4.44 -2.96 -0.02
C LEU A 242 -3.30 -2.71 0.96
N ASP A 243 -3.31 -1.56 1.62
CA ASP A 243 -2.55 -1.36 2.85
C ASP A 243 -3.14 -2.25 3.95
N TRP A 244 -2.30 -3.15 4.46
CA TRP A 244 -2.65 -4.10 5.51
C TRP A 244 -1.69 -3.92 6.68
N VAL A 245 -2.22 -3.97 7.90
CA VAL A 245 -1.53 -3.49 9.10
C VAL A 245 -1.34 -4.63 10.12
N PRO A 246 -0.35 -5.51 9.91
CA PRO A 246 0.01 -6.56 10.86
C PRO A 246 0.99 -6.08 11.93
N SER A 247 1.48 -4.84 11.84
CA SER A 247 2.52 -4.31 12.74
C SER A 247 2.00 -4.02 14.14
N HIS A 248 0.74 -3.63 14.25
CA HIS A 248 0.08 -3.23 15.49
C HIS A 248 -1.45 -3.20 15.35
N PHE A 249 -2.16 -3.04 16.46
CA PHE A 249 -3.62 -2.91 16.51
C PHE A 249 -4.09 -1.98 17.65
N VAL A 250 -5.36 -1.59 17.62
CA VAL A 250 -5.92 -0.65 18.61
C VAL A 250 -5.99 -1.18 20.03
N THR A 251 -5.89 -0.26 20.99
CA THR A 251 -6.09 -0.56 22.43
C THR A 251 -7.54 -0.37 22.88
N ASP A 252 -8.47 -0.16 21.95
CA ASP A 252 -9.91 -0.12 22.25
C ASP A 252 -10.38 -1.44 22.88
N GLY A 253 -11.07 -1.34 24.02
CA GLY A 253 -11.48 -2.52 24.80
C GLY A 253 -12.40 -3.50 24.07
N HIS A 254 -13.09 -3.07 23.00
CA HIS A 254 -13.92 -3.97 22.18
C HIS A 254 -13.10 -4.80 21.17
N GLY A 255 -11.84 -4.40 20.88
CA GLY A 255 -10.95 -5.06 19.93
C GLY A 255 -10.09 -6.17 20.58
N LEU A 256 -8.90 -6.41 20.05
CA LEU A 256 -8.07 -7.57 20.37
C LEU A 256 -7.32 -7.49 21.71
N ILE A 257 -7.12 -6.29 22.27
CA ILE A 257 -6.30 -6.11 23.48
C ILE A 257 -6.89 -6.88 24.67
N ALA A 258 -6.06 -7.59 25.43
CA ALA A 258 -6.47 -8.36 26.60
C ALA A 258 -7.71 -9.24 26.33
N PHE A 259 -7.76 -9.91 25.16
CA PHE A 259 -9.00 -10.42 24.58
C PHE A 259 -9.82 -11.32 25.53
N ASP A 260 -9.14 -12.23 26.22
CA ASP A 260 -9.73 -13.16 27.19
C ASP A 260 -9.34 -12.82 28.65
N GLY A 261 -8.83 -11.61 28.87
CA GLY A 261 -8.30 -11.12 30.15
C GLY A 261 -6.81 -11.35 30.36
N THR A 262 -6.11 -11.96 29.40
CA THR A 262 -4.65 -12.10 29.36
C THR A 262 -4.08 -11.42 28.11
N ALA A 263 -2.75 -11.24 28.05
CA ALA A 263 -2.07 -10.80 26.83
C ALA A 263 -2.13 -11.89 25.74
N LEU A 264 -3.26 -11.91 25.01
CA LEU A 264 -3.59 -13.01 24.10
C LEU A 264 -3.01 -12.75 22.70
N TYR A 265 -3.38 -11.63 22.07
CA TYR A 265 -2.90 -11.28 20.73
C TYR A 265 -1.61 -10.47 20.78
N GLU A 266 -1.46 -9.65 21.81
CA GLU A 266 -0.28 -8.84 22.11
C GLU A 266 0.78 -9.61 22.91
N TYR A 267 2.04 -9.17 22.81
CA TYR A 267 3.08 -9.63 23.74
C TYR A 267 2.73 -9.23 25.17
N GLU A 268 3.03 -10.12 26.12
CA GLU A 268 2.82 -9.87 27.55
C GLU A 268 3.73 -8.77 28.10
N ASP A 269 5.00 -8.74 27.69
CA ASP A 269 5.92 -7.67 28.09
C ASP A 269 5.60 -6.37 27.33
N PRO A 270 5.17 -5.29 28.00
CA PRO A 270 4.85 -4.02 27.37
C PRO A 270 6.04 -3.36 26.66
N LYS A 271 7.29 -3.68 27.03
CA LYS A 271 8.48 -3.18 26.31
C LYS A 271 8.52 -3.67 24.87
N LYS A 272 7.93 -4.83 24.58
CA LYS A 272 7.81 -5.40 23.24
C LYS A 272 6.39 -5.23 22.67
N GLY A 273 5.38 -5.40 23.52
CA GLY A 273 3.95 -5.47 23.18
C GLY A 273 3.23 -4.15 22.97
N TYR A 274 3.92 -3.00 23.06
CA TYR A 274 3.29 -1.69 22.94
C TYR A 274 4.15 -0.69 22.17
N HIS A 275 3.55 0.02 21.22
CA HIS A 275 4.18 1.16 20.53
C HIS A 275 3.88 2.46 21.30
N PRO A 276 4.90 3.10 21.90
CA PRO A 276 4.69 4.28 22.75
C PRO A 276 4.22 5.52 21.96
N GLU A 277 4.73 5.71 20.75
CA GLU A 277 4.40 6.87 19.91
C GLU A 277 2.97 6.78 19.35
N TRP A 278 2.56 5.60 18.88
CA TRP A 278 1.26 5.38 18.25
C TRP A 278 0.15 4.97 19.23
N LYS A 279 0.52 4.69 20.49
CA LYS A 279 -0.39 4.27 21.56
C LYS A 279 -1.25 3.04 21.19
N SER A 280 -0.56 2.01 20.70
CA SER A 280 -1.16 0.82 20.09
C SER A 280 -0.43 -0.44 20.55
N ALA A 281 -1.08 -1.59 20.45
CA ALA A 281 -0.53 -2.87 20.87
C ALA A 281 0.16 -3.58 19.71
N VAL A 282 1.23 -4.33 20.01
CA VAL A 282 2.03 -5.09 19.03
C VAL A 282 1.68 -6.57 19.15
N PHE A 283 1.41 -7.22 18.02
CA PHE A 283 1.11 -8.64 17.98
C PHE A 283 2.26 -9.51 18.50
N ASP A 284 1.94 -10.55 19.26
CA ASP A 284 2.87 -11.61 19.65
C ASP A 284 3.14 -12.54 18.47
N TYR A 285 4.12 -12.17 17.63
CA TYR A 285 4.57 -13.01 16.51
C TYR A 285 5.19 -14.34 16.97
N GLY A 286 5.57 -14.48 18.24
CA GLY A 286 6.07 -15.74 18.81
C GLY A 286 4.97 -16.78 18.97
N LYS A 287 3.71 -16.34 19.13
CA LYS A 287 2.55 -17.21 19.32
C LYS A 287 1.97 -17.72 18.00
N ASN A 288 1.91 -19.04 17.87
CA ASN A 288 1.52 -19.71 16.63
C ASN A 288 0.12 -19.31 16.15
N GLU A 289 -0.84 -19.28 17.07
CA GLU A 289 -2.23 -18.93 16.80
C GLU A 289 -2.38 -17.48 16.31
N VAL A 290 -1.55 -16.56 16.80
CA VAL A 290 -1.50 -15.16 16.37
C VAL A 290 -0.91 -15.05 14.96
N ARG A 291 0.18 -15.77 14.67
CA ARG A 291 0.70 -15.85 13.30
C ARG A 291 -0.33 -16.42 12.33
N ALA A 292 -1.02 -17.50 12.70
CA ALA A 292 -2.08 -18.08 11.87
C ALA A 292 -3.24 -17.09 11.66
N PHE A 293 -3.65 -16.33 12.68
CA PHE A 293 -4.65 -15.27 12.55
C PHE A 293 -4.24 -14.23 11.49
N LEU A 294 -3.00 -13.75 11.52
CA LEU A 294 -2.51 -12.74 10.58
C LEU A 294 -2.32 -13.30 9.16
N ILE A 295 -1.71 -14.49 9.01
CA ILE A 295 -1.54 -15.14 7.70
C ILE A 295 -2.90 -15.42 7.06
N SER A 296 -3.86 -15.93 7.85
CA SER A 296 -5.23 -16.14 7.39
C SER A 296 -5.92 -14.82 6.98
N SER A 297 -5.62 -13.69 7.64
CA SER A 297 -6.16 -12.38 7.26
C SER A 297 -5.62 -11.93 5.90
N ALA A 298 -4.31 -12.07 5.65
CA ALA A 298 -3.73 -11.76 4.34
C ALA A 298 -4.34 -12.63 3.22
N HIS A 299 -4.46 -13.94 3.47
CA HIS A 299 -5.12 -14.86 2.54
C HIS A 299 -6.60 -14.54 2.31
N PHE A 300 -7.30 -14.09 3.35
CA PHE A 300 -8.70 -13.71 3.25
C PHE A 300 -8.91 -12.58 2.24
N TRP A 301 -8.07 -11.55 2.26
CA TRP A 301 -8.16 -10.45 1.30
C TRP A 301 -7.83 -10.90 -0.13
N LEU A 302 -6.76 -11.68 -0.30
CA LEU A 302 -6.34 -12.21 -1.60
C LEU A 302 -7.36 -13.19 -2.21
N GLU A 303 -7.99 -14.04 -1.38
CA GLU A 303 -8.91 -15.08 -1.83
C GLU A 303 -10.35 -14.59 -1.95
N LYS A 304 -10.89 -13.88 -0.94
CA LYS A 304 -12.31 -13.52 -0.90
C LYS A 304 -12.61 -12.19 -1.58
N TYR A 305 -11.63 -11.31 -1.69
CA TYR A 305 -11.78 -9.99 -2.34
C TYR A 305 -10.93 -9.82 -3.59
N HIS A 306 -10.18 -10.85 -4.01
CA HIS A 306 -9.40 -10.89 -5.25
C HIS A 306 -8.33 -9.78 -5.39
N ILE A 307 -7.93 -9.09 -4.31
CA ILE A 307 -6.91 -8.04 -4.41
C ILE A 307 -5.60 -8.59 -5.02
N ASP A 308 -4.86 -7.73 -5.69
CA ASP A 308 -3.66 -8.09 -6.47
C ASP A 308 -2.37 -7.92 -5.70
N GLY A 309 -2.41 -7.17 -4.60
CA GLY A 309 -1.26 -7.04 -3.74
C GLY A 309 -1.59 -6.50 -2.37
N ILE A 310 -0.63 -6.66 -1.46
CA ILE A 310 -0.69 -6.15 -0.11
C ILE A 310 0.54 -5.30 0.13
N ARG A 311 0.34 -4.06 0.61
CA ARG A 311 1.42 -3.26 1.19
C ARG A 311 1.36 -3.39 2.71
N VAL A 312 2.46 -3.84 3.30
CA VAL A 312 2.63 -3.93 4.75
C VAL A 312 3.18 -2.60 5.23
N ASP A 313 2.38 -1.91 6.04
CA ASP A 313 2.75 -0.68 6.70
C ASP A 313 3.74 -0.93 7.85
N ALA A 314 4.69 -0.02 8.01
CA ALA A 314 5.64 0.04 9.11
C ALA A 314 6.40 -1.25 9.38
N VAL A 315 6.94 -1.91 8.33
CA VAL A 315 7.75 -3.13 8.50
C VAL A 315 8.93 -2.90 9.44
N ALA A 316 9.52 -1.70 9.43
CA ALA A 316 10.57 -1.32 10.38
C ALA A 316 10.12 -1.44 11.85
N SER A 317 8.87 -1.10 12.18
CA SER A 317 8.36 -1.20 13.55
C SER A 317 8.24 -2.64 14.04
N MET A 318 8.09 -3.57 13.10
CA MET A 318 8.06 -5.00 13.38
C MET A 318 9.46 -5.57 13.56
N LEU A 319 10.40 -5.16 12.71
CA LEU A 319 11.75 -5.73 12.63
C LEU A 319 12.64 -5.39 13.83
N TYR A 320 12.38 -4.28 14.52
CA TYR A 320 13.27 -3.76 15.55
C TYR A 320 12.59 -3.67 16.93
N LEU A 321 13.22 -4.27 17.93
CA LEU A 321 12.79 -4.25 19.33
C LEU A 321 12.91 -2.86 19.95
N ASP A 322 13.80 -2.02 19.43
CA ASP A 322 14.06 -0.65 19.89
C ASP A 322 13.30 0.42 19.08
N TYR A 323 12.44 0.04 18.13
CA TYR A 323 11.70 0.99 17.31
C TYR A 323 10.83 1.94 18.16
N GLY A 324 11.11 3.24 18.07
CA GLY A 324 10.40 4.27 18.83
C GLY A 324 10.65 4.21 20.35
N ARG A 325 11.72 3.55 20.81
CA ARG A 325 12.04 3.33 22.23
C ARG A 325 13.44 3.87 22.56
N LYS A 326 13.61 4.39 23.78
CA LYS A 326 14.91 4.86 24.29
C LYS A 326 15.70 3.73 24.93
N GLU A 327 16.99 3.98 25.18
CA GLU A 327 17.83 3.09 25.97
C GLU A 327 17.20 2.79 27.34
N GLY A 328 17.12 1.51 27.70
CA GLY A 328 16.46 1.03 28.92
C GLY A 328 14.96 0.77 28.79
N GLU A 329 14.33 1.17 27.68
CA GLU A 329 12.89 0.93 27.40
C GLU A 329 12.63 -0.30 26.51
N TRP A 330 13.68 -1.03 26.11
CA TRP A 330 13.63 -2.26 25.32
C TRP A 330 14.66 -3.28 25.80
N GLU A 331 14.54 -4.54 25.35
CA GLU A 331 15.46 -5.64 25.67
C GLU A 331 15.98 -6.30 24.39
N PRO A 332 17.27 -6.69 24.33
CA PRO A 332 17.84 -7.34 23.16
C PRO A 332 17.32 -8.76 22.95
N ASN A 333 17.44 -9.24 21.71
CA ASN A 333 17.14 -10.62 21.37
C ASN A 333 18.17 -11.59 21.98
N ILE A 334 17.92 -12.89 21.82
CA ILE A 334 18.78 -13.97 22.36
C ILE A 334 20.24 -13.94 21.87
N TYR A 335 20.54 -13.18 20.82
CA TYR A 335 21.89 -12.98 20.26
C TYR A 335 22.51 -11.62 20.64
N GLY A 336 21.82 -10.80 21.43
CA GLY A 336 22.28 -9.49 21.86
C GLY A 336 21.99 -8.35 20.88
N GLY A 337 21.30 -8.62 19.77
CA GLY A 337 20.89 -7.61 18.78
C GLY A 337 19.53 -6.99 19.07
N ASN A 338 19.14 -6.00 18.27
CA ASN A 338 17.83 -5.34 18.36
C ASN A 338 16.79 -5.93 17.38
N GLU A 339 17.14 -6.97 16.62
CA GLU A 339 16.23 -7.58 15.67
C GLU A 339 15.15 -8.41 16.38
N ASN A 340 13.89 -8.21 15.98
CA ASN A 340 12.76 -9.00 16.43
C ASN A 340 12.67 -10.29 15.61
N LEU A 341 13.30 -11.36 16.10
CA LEU A 341 13.43 -12.62 15.38
C LEU A 341 12.08 -13.27 15.05
N GLU A 342 11.09 -13.12 15.93
CA GLU A 342 9.75 -13.65 15.73
C GLU A 342 9.01 -12.91 14.62
N ALA A 343 9.15 -11.58 14.55
CA ALA A 343 8.60 -10.80 13.45
C ALA A 343 9.27 -11.14 12.12
N ILE A 344 10.59 -11.31 12.09
CA ILE A 344 11.33 -11.75 10.89
C ILE A 344 10.82 -13.11 10.42
N SER A 345 10.64 -14.06 11.33
CA SER A 345 10.10 -15.39 11.02
C SER A 345 8.68 -15.30 10.48
N PHE A 346 7.83 -14.48 11.09
CA PHE A 346 6.46 -14.24 10.64
C PHE A 346 6.41 -13.67 9.22
N LEU A 347 7.19 -12.62 8.93
CA LEU A 347 7.20 -11.99 7.61
C LEU A 347 7.66 -12.95 6.50
N LYS A 348 8.66 -13.79 6.79
CA LYS A 348 9.09 -14.85 5.87
C LYS A 348 7.97 -15.85 5.59
N GLN A 349 7.34 -16.36 6.65
CA GLN A 349 6.23 -17.30 6.56
C GLN A 349 5.02 -16.71 5.80
N LEU A 350 4.70 -15.44 6.07
CA LEU A 350 3.64 -14.69 5.39
C LEU A 350 3.89 -14.64 3.88
N ASN A 351 5.07 -14.17 3.46
CA ASN A 351 5.41 -14.04 2.04
C ASN A 351 5.44 -15.40 1.34
N GLU A 352 6.06 -16.43 1.94
CA GLU A 352 6.06 -17.80 1.38
C GLU A 352 4.64 -18.34 1.21
N SER A 353 3.77 -18.15 2.20
CA SER A 353 2.38 -18.60 2.16
C SER A 353 1.56 -17.91 1.07
N CYS A 354 1.65 -16.57 1.00
CA CYS A 354 0.90 -15.77 0.02
C CYS A 354 1.36 -16.08 -1.42
N TYR A 355 2.68 -16.03 -1.69
CA TYR A 355 3.21 -16.31 -3.02
C TYR A 355 3.05 -17.78 -3.44
N GLY A 356 3.09 -18.71 -2.48
CA GLY A 356 2.86 -20.14 -2.73
C GLY A 356 1.41 -20.47 -3.09
N THR A 357 0.45 -19.59 -2.75
CA THR A 357 -0.98 -19.82 -2.95
C THR A 357 -1.57 -19.00 -4.09
N PHE A 358 -1.12 -17.76 -4.28
CA PHE A 358 -1.73 -16.81 -5.22
C PHE A 358 -0.73 -16.37 -6.28
N GLU A 359 -0.89 -16.87 -7.50
CA GLU A 359 -0.01 -16.52 -8.61
C GLU A 359 -0.18 -15.05 -9.05
N GLY A 360 0.94 -14.40 -9.34
CA GLY A 360 1.00 -13.06 -9.93
C GLY A 360 0.65 -11.90 -8.98
N ILE A 361 0.48 -12.16 -7.67
CA ILE A 361 0.29 -11.10 -6.69
C ILE A 361 1.58 -10.33 -6.44
N THR A 362 1.50 -9.23 -5.68
CA THR A 362 2.68 -8.58 -5.12
C THR A 362 2.54 -8.30 -3.63
N MET A 363 3.61 -8.53 -2.87
CA MET A 363 3.75 -8.10 -1.48
C MET A 363 4.73 -6.92 -1.44
N ILE A 364 4.34 -5.82 -0.80
CA ILE A 364 5.10 -4.56 -0.78
C ILE A 364 5.44 -4.22 0.67
N ALA A 365 6.68 -3.86 0.95
CA ALA A 365 7.12 -3.41 2.27
C ALA A 365 7.34 -1.89 2.29
N GLU A 366 6.78 -1.22 3.28
CA GLU A 366 7.33 0.06 3.74
C GLU A 366 8.29 -0.22 4.90
N GLU A 367 9.57 -0.20 4.56
CA GLU A 367 10.67 -0.46 5.48
C GLU A 367 11.60 0.74 5.40
N SER A 368 11.58 1.59 6.42
CA SER A 368 12.22 2.91 6.44
C SER A 368 13.65 2.90 6.96
N THR A 369 14.22 1.71 7.24
CA THR A 369 15.63 1.52 7.61
C THR A 369 16.43 0.86 6.48
N ALA A 370 17.67 0.48 6.77
CA ALA A 370 18.57 -0.21 5.85
C ALA A 370 18.57 -1.73 6.05
N PHE A 371 17.43 -2.33 6.44
CA PHE A 371 17.37 -3.79 6.60
C PHE A 371 17.68 -4.47 5.26
N PRO A 372 18.64 -5.42 5.22
CA PRO A 372 19.09 -6.00 3.97
C PRO A 372 18.15 -7.12 3.49
N GLY A 373 17.98 -7.22 2.17
CA GLY A 373 17.30 -8.34 1.54
C GLY A 373 15.79 -8.35 1.73
N VAL A 374 15.16 -7.18 1.91
CA VAL A 374 13.71 -7.06 2.09
C VAL A 374 12.96 -7.70 0.92
N THR A 375 13.44 -7.45 -0.30
CA THR A 375 12.83 -7.94 -1.55
C THR A 375 13.53 -9.15 -2.15
N LYS A 376 14.40 -9.81 -1.38
CA LYS A 376 15.05 -11.06 -1.80
C LYS A 376 14.22 -12.27 -1.38
N PRO A 377 14.29 -13.38 -2.14
CA PRO A 377 13.59 -14.61 -1.77
C PRO A 377 14.00 -15.13 -0.40
N VAL A 378 13.07 -15.77 0.30
CA VAL A 378 13.29 -16.31 1.66
C VAL A 378 14.40 -17.36 1.68
N TYR A 379 14.45 -18.25 0.67
CA TYR A 379 15.52 -19.26 0.54
C TYR A 379 16.92 -18.64 0.36
N ALA A 380 17.01 -17.37 -0.03
CA ALA A 380 18.26 -16.63 -0.17
C ALA A 380 18.55 -15.73 1.06
N GLY A 381 17.79 -15.90 2.14
CA GLY A 381 17.95 -15.14 3.39
C GLY A 381 17.10 -13.87 3.49
N GLY A 382 16.38 -13.49 2.43
CA GLY A 382 15.55 -12.28 2.41
C GLY A 382 14.20 -12.42 3.15
N LEU A 383 13.44 -11.33 3.22
CA LEU A 383 12.10 -11.32 3.83
C LEU A 383 10.99 -11.82 2.88
N GLY A 384 11.26 -11.89 1.57
CA GLY A 384 10.35 -12.43 0.57
C GLY A 384 9.38 -11.43 -0.04
N PHE A 385 9.50 -10.13 0.23
CA PHE A 385 8.65 -9.13 -0.43
C PHE A 385 8.96 -9.00 -1.92
N GLY A 386 7.97 -8.61 -2.73
CA GLY A 386 8.16 -8.29 -4.13
C GLY A 386 8.80 -6.91 -4.32
N TYR A 387 8.37 -5.93 -3.53
CA TYR A 387 8.90 -4.55 -3.58
C TYR A 387 9.11 -3.93 -2.21
N LYS A 388 9.97 -2.92 -2.16
CA LYS A 388 10.22 -2.04 -1.01
C LYS A 388 10.01 -0.59 -1.45
N TRP A 389 9.37 0.22 -0.60
CA TRP A 389 9.35 1.67 -0.81
C TRP A 389 10.75 2.28 -0.65
N ASN A 390 11.19 3.09 -1.62
CA ASN A 390 12.48 3.78 -1.59
C ASN A 390 12.37 5.10 -0.81
N MET A 391 12.34 5.00 0.52
CA MET A 391 12.24 6.16 1.40
C MET A 391 13.46 7.09 1.28
N GLY A 392 14.64 6.53 1.01
CA GLY A 392 15.86 7.32 0.75
C GLY A 392 15.74 8.21 -0.47
N TRP A 393 15.31 7.64 -1.61
CA TRP A 393 15.02 8.40 -2.84
C TRP A 393 13.98 9.48 -2.57
N MET A 394 12.89 9.14 -1.87
CA MET A 394 11.81 10.09 -1.59
C MET A 394 12.32 11.30 -0.80
N HIS A 395 13.02 11.06 0.32
CA HIS A 395 13.55 12.13 1.17
C HIS A 395 14.56 13.02 0.43
N ASP A 396 15.53 12.41 -0.25
CA ASP A 396 16.56 13.16 -0.97
C ASP A 396 15.95 13.97 -2.13
N THR A 397 15.03 13.37 -2.89
CA THR A 397 14.37 14.03 -4.02
C THR A 397 13.51 15.20 -3.54
N LEU A 398 12.64 15.00 -2.54
CA LEU A 398 11.79 16.09 -2.04
C LEU A 398 12.62 17.22 -1.42
N LYS A 399 13.71 16.90 -0.72
CA LYS A 399 14.64 17.90 -0.18
C LYS A 399 15.31 18.70 -1.30
N TYR A 400 15.80 18.02 -2.34
CA TYR A 400 16.42 18.67 -3.49
C TYR A 400 15.45 19.61 -4.23
N PHE A 401 14.22 19.16 -4.46
CA PHE A 401 13.19 19.97 -5.13
C PHE A 401 12.68 21.13 -4.26
N LYS A 402 12.70 20.99 -2.93
CA LYS A 402 12.41 22.08 -1.99
C LYS A 402 13.48 23.16 -1.95
N THR A 403 14.73 22.80 -2.24
CA THR A 403 15.82 23.77 -2.34
C THR A 403 15.63 24.68 -3.54
N ASP A 404 15.80 25.98 -3.33
CA ASP A 404 15.81 27.01 -4.37
C ASP A 404 16.78 26.61 -5.50
N PRO A 405 16.38 26.72 -6.79
CA PRO A 405 17.22 26.32 -7.92
C PRO A 405 18.64 26.87 -7.89
N LEU A 406 18.85 28.09 -7.36
CA LEU A 406 20.18 28.70 -7.23
C LEU A 406 21.15 27.88 -6.35
N PHE A 407 20.62 27.18 -5.35
CA PHE A 407 21.40 26.41 -4.38
C PHE A 407 21.48 24.92 -4.68
N ARG A 408 20.72 24.40 -5.67
CA ARG A 408 20.69 22.97 -6.01
C ARG A 408 22.05 22.39 -6.38
N LYS A 409 22.95 23.21 -6.93
CA LYS A 409 24.34 22.80 -7.24
C LYS A 409 25.12 22.28 -6.03
N TYR A 410 24.80 22.76 -4.82
CA TYR A 410 25.42 22.29 -3.56
C TYR A 410 24.79 21.01 -3.01
N HIS A 411 23.74 20.52 -3.64
CA HIS A 411 22.94 19.37 -3.22
C HIS A 411 22.78 18.34 -4.34
N HIS A 412 23.58 18.42 -5.41
CA HIS A 412 23.48 17.52 -6.56
C HIS A 412 23.66 16.04 -6.22
N ASN A 413 24.35 15.74 -5.11
CA ASN A 413 24.45 14.38 -4.60
C ASN A 413 23.08 13.81 -4.18
N GLN A 414 22.14 14.62 -3.68
CA GLN A 414 20.81 14.16 -3.26
C GLN A 414 20.06 13.50 -4.41
N ILE A 415 20.13 14.07 -5.62
CA ILE A 415 19.38 13.56 -6.78
C ILE A 415 20.08 12.41 -7.53
N THR A 416 21.32 12.08 -7.14
CA THR A 416 22.15 11.03 -7.78
C THR A 416 22.46 9.88 -6.83
N PHE A 417 22.35 10.07 -5.51
CA PHE A 417 22.75 9.10 -4.50
C PHE A 417 21.91 7.81 -4.52
N SER A 418 20.60 7.91 -4.75
CA SER A 418 19.69 6.76 -4.83
C SER A 418 20.16 5.69 -5.82
N MET A 419 20.82 6.09 -6.90
CA MET A 419 21.32 5.19 -7.93
C MET A 419 22.46 4.27 -7.47
N TRP A 420 23.13 4.59 -6.36
CA TRP A 420 24.17 3.72 -5.80
C TRP A 420 23.61 2.40 -5.28
N TYR A 421 22.40 2.43 -4.72
CA TYR A 421 21.75 1.28 -4.11
C TYR A 421 20.45 0.88 -4.83
N ALA A 422 20.06 1.55 -5.92
CA ALA A 422 18.81 1.33 -6.65
C ALA A 422 18.57 -0.12 -7.15
N TYR A 423 19.61 -0.96 -7.13
CA TYR A 423 19.56 -2.37 -7.58
C TYR A 423 19.70 -3.37 -6.43
N ASP A 424 19.86 -2.89 -5.19
CA ASP A 424 19.99 -3.76 -4.02
C ASP A 424 18.63 -4.39 -3.68
N GLU A 425 17.54 -3.65 -3.93
CA GLU A 425 16.16 -4.07 -3.75
C GLU A 425 15.29 -3.72 -4.98
N ASN A 426 14.12 -4.33 -5.07
CA ASN A 426 13.10 -3.97 -6.05
C ASN A 426 12.31 -2.77 -5.52
N PHE A 427 12.61 -1.57 -6.00
CA PHE A 427 12.02 -0.36 -5.43
C PHE A 427 10.71 0.09 -6.09
N ILE A 428 9.79 0.56 -5.26
CA ILE A 428 8.76 1.54 -5.61
C ILE A 428 9.27 2.92 -5.17
N LEU A 429 9.04 3.95 -5.96
CA LEU A 429 9.37 5.35 -5.67
C LEU A 429 8.11 6.05 -5.15
N PRO A 430 7.93 6.21 -3.82
CA PRO A 430 6.70 6.76 -3.27
C PRO A 430 6.75 8.28 -3.14
N LEU A 431 5.67 8.93 -3.57
CA LEU A 431 5.26 10.25 -3.08
C LEU A 431 3.90 10.08 -2.41
N SER A 432 3.92 9.53 -1.19
CA SER A 432 2.74 9.01 -0.48
C SER A 432 2.00 10.06 0.35
N HIS A 433 0.89 9.64 0.96
CA HIS A 433 0.05 10.44 1.86
C HIS A 433 0.83 11.07 3.03
N ASP A 434 1.78 10.33 3.62
CA ASP A 434 2.60 10.79 4.74
C ASP A 434 3.43 12.02 4.42
N GLU A 435 3.73 12.26 3.14
CA GLU A 435 4.58 13.36 2.72
C GLU A 435 3.82 14.66 2.49
N VAL A 436 2.48 14.65 2.58
CA VAL A 436 1.64 15.83 2.30
C VAL A 436 0.72 16.22 3.46
N VAL A 437 1.15 15.90 4.68
CA VAL A 437 0.45 16.15 5.96
C VAL A 437 1.40 16.69 7.03
N HIS A 438 0.87 16.95 8.23
CA HIS A 438 1.64 17.27 9.44
C HIS A 438 2.65 18.42 9.24
N MET A 439 2.24 19.49 8.56
CA MET A 439 3.07 20.67 8.29
C MET A 439 4.24 20.42 7.31
N LYS A 440 4.29 19.25 6.65
CA LYS A 440 5.27 18.98 5.60
C LYS A 440 4.97 19.74 4.30
N GLY A 441 3.75 20.25 4.13
CA GLY A 441 3.22 20.91 2.94
C GLY A 441 2.82 19.92 1.84
N SER A 442 1.81 20.29 1.04
CA SER A 442 1.49 19.60 -0.22
C SER A 442 2.65 19.65 -1.21
N LEU A 443 2.68 18.74 -2.20
CA LEU A 443 3.77 18.67 -3.18
C LEU A 443 4.04 20.01 -3.88
N ILE A 444 3.00 20.74 -4.30
CA ILE A 444 3.16 22.04 -4.95
C ILE A 444 3.75 23.09 -4.00
N ASN A 445 3.42 23.01 -2.71
CA ASN A 445 3.93 23.95 -1.70
C ASN A 445 5.34 23.64 -1.22
N LYS A 446 5.86 22.45 -1.51
CA LYS A 446 7.29 22.15 -1.35
C LYS A 446 8.13 22.83 -2.42
N MET A 447 7.57 23.14 -3.60
CA MET A 447 8.33 23.74 -4.69
C MET A 447 8.63 25.23 -4.43
N PRO A 448 9.84 25.72 -4.74
CA PRO A 448 10.20 27.13 -4.60
C PRO A 448 9.67 27.99 -5.77
N GLY A 449 9.64 29.31 -5.54
CA GLY A 449 9.30 30.30 -6.56
C GLY A 449 7.82 30.68 -6.62
N ASP A 450 7.47 31.45 -7.66
CA ASP A 450 6.07 31.80 -7.95
C ASP A 450 5.25 30.59 -8.44
N ILE A 451 3.95 30.75 -8.66
CA ILE A 451 3.08 29.63 -9.07
C ILE A 451 3.54 28.96 -10.38
N ASN A 452 4.07 29.71 -11.34
CA ASN A 452 4.53 29.14 -12.60
C ASN A 452 5.80 28.32 -12.39
N GLN A 453 6.73 28.80 -11.56
CA GLN A 453 7.93 28.07 -11.16
C GLN A 453 7.61 26.84 -10.31
N LYS A 454 6.62 26.92 -9.42
CA LYS A 454 6.15 25.78 -8.62
C LYS A 454 5.61 24.66 -9.51
N LEU A 455 4.74 25.00 -10.47
CA LEU A 455 4.21 24.04 -11.44
C LEU A 455 5.32 23.49 -12.35
N ALA A 456 6.27 24.32 -12.79
CA ALA A 456 7.42 23.88 -13.57
C ALA A 456 8.29 22.87 -12.81
N ASN A 457 8.59 23.14 -11.54
CA ASN A 457 9.31 22.21 -10.66
C ASN A 457 8.54 20.89 -10.50
N LEU A 458 7.23 20.95 -10.28
CA LEU A 458 6.41 19.75 -10.10
C LEU A 458 6.36 18.91 -11.39
N ARG A 459 6.25 19.55 -12.56
CA ARG A 459 6.38 18.88 -13.86
C ARG A 459 7.73 18.21 -14.04
N ALA A 460 8.82 18.87 -13.63
CA ALA A 460 10.17 18.31 -13.68
C ALA A 460 10.34 17.14 -12.69
N LEU A 461 9.80 17.25 -11.48
CA LEU A 461 9.80 16.16 -10.48
C LEU A 461 9.13 14.91 -11.04
N PHE A 462 7.92 15.04 -11.58
CA PHE A 462 7.22 13.88 -12.16
C PHE A 462 7.94 13.32 -13.38
N GLY A 463 8.46 14.19 -14.26
CA GLY A 463 9.30 13.78 -15.39
C GLY A 463 10.55 13.00 -14.96
N TYR A 464 11.20 13.40 -13.86
CA TYR A 464 12.35 12.68 -13.32
C TYR A 464 11.93 11.37 -12.64
N MET A 465 10.94 11.41 -11.75
CA MET A 465 10.42 10.24 -11.01
C MET A 465 10.05 9.10 -11.97
N LEU A 466 9.37 9.42 -13.07
CA LEU A 466 8.91 8.41 -14.02
C LEU A 466 10.06 7.81 -14.84
N ALA A 467 11.13 8.57 -15.09
CA ALA A 467 12.33 8.10 -15.77
C ALA A 467 13.31 7.36 -14.87
N HIS A 468 13.35 7.65 -13.57
CA HIS A 468 14.21 6.98 -12.60
C HIS A 468 13.90 5.47 -12.54
N PRO A 469 14.86 4.56 -12.36
CA PRO A 469 14.55 3.14 -12.15
C PRO A 469 13.69 2.90 -10.90
N GLY A 470 12.75 1.96 -10.98
CA GLY A 470 11.81 1.59 -9.92
C GLY A 470 10.34 1.84 -10.31
N LYS A 471 9.40 1.20 -9.64
CA LYS A 471 7.96 1.40 -9.87
C LYS A 471 7.48 2.72 -9.25
N LYS A 472 6.27 3.19 -9.59
CA LYS A 472 5.82 4.56 -9.28
C LYS A 472 4.62 4.56 -8.34
N LEU A 473 4.60 5.45 -7.36
CA LEU A 473 3.42 5.71 -6.53
C LEU A 473 3.23 7.21 -6.29
N LEU A 474 2.02 7.70 -6.55
CA LEU A 474 1.62 9.07 -6.29
C LEU A 474 0.31 9.10 -5.50
N PHE A 475 0.30 9.82 -4.39
CA PHE A 475 -0.91 10.05 -3.60
C PHE A 475 -1.86 11.05 -4.26
N MET A 476 -3.15 10.78 -4.08
CA MET A 476 -4.25 11.60 -4.56
C MET A 476 -4.12 13.08 -4.19
N GLY A 477 -4.46 13.96 -5.14
CA GLY A 477 -4.29 15.42 -5.03
C GLY A 477 -2.94 15.92 -5.60
N GLY A 478 -1.91 15.09 -5.61
CA GLY A 478 -0.61 15.42 -6.20
C GLY A 478 -0.68 15.64 -7.71
N GLU A 479 -1.54 14.89 -8.40
CA GLU A 479 -1.63 14.85 -9.86
C GLU A 479 -2.20 16.11 -10.50
N PHE A 480 -2.88 16.94 -9.71
CA PHE A 480 -3.38 18.24 -10.14
C PHE A 480 -2.87 19.38 -9.25
N ALA A 481 -1.78 19.18 -8.51
CA ALA A 481 -1.17 20.21 -7.66
C ALA A 481 -2.13 20.82 -6.63
N GLN A 482 -2.76 19.98 -5.81
CA GLN A 482 -3.51 20.46 -4.65
C GLN A 482 -2.63 21.33 -3.74
N PHE A 483 -3.16 22.48 -3.30
CA PHE A 483 -2.42 23.41 -2.43
C PHE A 483 -2.50 23.02 -0.96
N LYS A 484 -3.69 22.71 -0.46
CA LYS A 484 -3.84 22.30 0.94
C LYS A 484 -3.14 20.97 1.16
N GLU A 485 -2.56 20.82 2.36
CA GLU A 485 -2.22 19.49 2.87
C GLU A 485 -3.44 18.59 2.80
N TRP A 486 -3.21 17.29 2.71
CA TRP A 486 -4.30 16.34 2.73
C TRP A 486 -5.05 16.42 4.06
N ASP A 487 -6.37 16.53 3.97
CA ASP A 487 -7.29 16.51 5.10
C ASP A 487 -8.19 15.27 4.99
N PHE A 488 -8.01 14.33 5.91
CA PHE A 488 -8.77 13.09 5.94
C PHE A 488 -10.27 13.32 6.25
N ASP A 489 -10.65 14.46 6.85
CA ASP A 489 -12.04 14.75 7.20
C ASP A 489 -12.82 15.42 6.07
N GLY A 490 -12.10 16.00 5.10
CA GLY A 490 -12.67 16.67 3.94
C GLY A 490 -12.73 15.80 2.69
N GLU A 491 -12.60 16.49 1.55
CA GLU A 491 -12.32 15.93 0.24
C GLU A 491 -11.20 16.69 -0.45
N LEU A 492 -10.71 16.16 -1.56
CA LEU A 492 -9.73 16.85 -2.39
C LEU A 492 -10.28 18.14 -3.00
N GLN A 493 -9.37 19.07 -3.31
CA GLN A 493 -9.70 20.37 -3.90
C GLN A 493 -10.04 20.27 -5.40
N TRP A 494 -11.12 19.57 -5.74
CA TRP A 494 -11.57 19.33 -7.11
C TRP A 494 -11.83 20.62 -7.89
N GLU A 495 -12.20 21.71 -7.21
CA GLU A 495 -12.39 23.04 -7.80
C GLU A 495 -11.14 23.59 -8.48
N LEU A 496 -9.94 23.15 -8.08
CA LEU A 496 -8.69 23.56 -8.73
C LEU A 496 -8.63 23.13 -10.19
N LEU A 497 -9.33 22.05 -10.55
CA LEU A 497 -9.43 21.64 -11.93
C LEU A 497 -10.25 22.60 -12.78
N ASP A 498 -10.85 23.69 -12.27
CA ASP A 498 -11.40 24.74 -13.12
C ASP A 498 -10.34 25.70 -13.68
N ASP A 499 -9.16 25.80 -13.04
CA ASP A 499 -8.02 26.58 -13.55
C ASP A 499 -7.26 25.79 -14.64
N PRO A 500 -7.05 26.37 -15.84
CA PRO A 500 -6.26 25.75 -16.91
C PRO A 500 -4.87 25.25 -16.51
N LYS A 501 -4.20 25.87 -15.52
CA LYS A 501 -2.88 25.44 -15.05
C LYS A 501 -2.89 24.08 -14.39
N HIS A 502 -3.89 23.80 -13.56
CA HIS A 502 -4.06 22.51 -12.90
C HIS A 502 -4.48 21.43 -13.90
N LYS A 503 -5.40 21.74 -14.83
CA LYS A 503 -5.73 20.85 -15.97
C LYS A 503 -4.49 20.51 -16.81
N ALA A 504 -3.63 21.50 -17.07
CA ALA A 504 -2.43 21.31 -17.89
C ALA A 504 -1.39 20.40 -17.22
N LEU A 505 -1.20 20.52 -15.91
CA LEU A 505 -0.36 19.60 -15.13
C LEU A 505 -0.95 18.17 -15.14
N GLN A 506 -2.24 18.03 -14.88
CA GLN A 506 -2.92 16.72 -14.92
C GLN A 506 -2.82 16.09 -16.33
N LYS A 507 -2.94 16.91 -17.38
CA LYS A 507 -2.76 16.47 -18.76
C LYS A 507 -1.31 16.01 -19.02
N MET A 508 -0.32 16.71 -18.48
CA MET A 508 1.07 16.27 -18.56
C MET A 508 1.27 14.90 -17.92
N LEU A 509 0.71 14.68 -16.72
CA LEU A 509 0.78 13.39 -16.05
C LEU A 509 0.06 12.30 -16.84
N GLN A 510 -1.11 12.57 -17.43
CA GLN A 510 -1.78 11.63 -18.31
C GLN A 510 -0.89 11.19 -19.49
N ASP A 511 -0.26 12.15 -20.17
CA ASP A 511 0.61 11.88 -21.31
C ASP A 511 1.87 11.12 -20.87
N LEU A 512 2.44 11.48 -19.70
CA LEU A 512 3.61 10.85 -19.13
C LEU A 512 3.32 9.41 -18.68
N ASN A 513 2.19 9.16 -18.03
CA ASN A 513 1.73 7.83 -17.64
C ASN A 513 1.46 6.93 -18.85
N THR A 514 0.90 7.51 -19.92
CA THR A 514 0.73 6.79 -21.19
C THR A 514 2.09 6.39 -21.74
N LEU A 515 3.05 7.32 -21.77
CA LEU A 515 4.40 7.06 -22.23
C LEU A 515 5.08 5.95 -21.41
N TYR A 516 4.95 5.98 -20.08
CA TYR A 516 5.45 4.91 -19.19
C TYR A 516 4.93 3.54 -19.62
N LYS A 517 3.61 3.40 -19.79
CA LYS A 517 2.97 2.13 -20.12
C LYS A 517 3.39 1.59 -21.50
N THR A 518 3.64 2.47 -22.45
CA THR A 518 3.95 2.08 -23.84
C THR A 518 5.44 1.98 -24.15
N THR A 519 6.33 2.30 -23.20
CA THR A 519 7.78 2.37 -23.44
C THR A 519 8.52 1.40 -22.52
N PRO A 520 8.73 0.14 -22.93
CA PRO A 520 9.43 -0.89 -22.16
C PRO A 520 10.73 -0.47 -21.47
N ALA A 521 11.53 0.40 -22.09
CA ALA A 521 12.76 0.92 -21.48
C ALA A 521 12.55 1.58 -20.11
N LEU A 522 11.35 2.13 -19.84
CA LEU A 522 11.05 2.84 -18.61
C LEU A 522 10.66 1.94 -17.43
N TYR A 523 10.36 0.65 -17.66
CA TYR A 523 9.87 -0.24 -16.61
C TYR A 523 10.43 -1.67 -16.61
N ARG A 524 10.91 -2.20 -17.74
CA ARG A 524 11.18 -3.65 -17.87
C ARG A 524 12.39 -4.10 -17.07
N TRP A 525 13.41 -3.24 -16.96
CA TRP A 525 14.70 -3.53 -16.34
C TRP A 525 14.96 -2.53 -15.20
N ASP A 526 13.92 -2.21 -14.41
CA ASP A 526 14.05 -1.29 -13.26
C ASP A 526 15.06 -1.80 -12.23
N GLU A 527 15.09 -3.11 -12.00
CA GLU A 527 15.94 -3.79 -11.03
C GLU A 527 17.29 -4.27 -11.59
N LYS A 528 17.57 -4.01 -12.88
CA LYS A 528 18.79 -4.48 -13.57
C LYS A 528 19.70 -3.30 -13.88
N ARG A 529 21.00 -3.44 -13.55
CA ARG A 529 22.01 -2.39 -13.81
C ARG A 529 22.09 -2.02 -15.29
N GLU A 530 21.85 -2.97 -16.17
CA GLU A 530 21.84 -2.83 -17.62
C GLU A 530 20.69 -1.95 -18.14
N GLY A 531 19.64 -1.74 -17.32
CA GLY A 531 18.49 -0.91 -17.66
C GLY A 531 18.75 0.59 -17.59
N PHE A 532 19.93 1.01 -17.16
CA PHE A 532 20.27 2.40 -16.91
C PHE A 532 21.74 2.70 -17.24
N ILE A 533 22.00 3.86 -17.86
CA ILE A 533 23.35 4.32 -18.18
C ILE A 533 23.46 5.80 -17.81
N TRP A 534 24.38 6.19 -16.93
CA TRP A 534 24.72 7.60 -16.76
C TRP A 534 25.37 8.15 -18.03
N LEU A 535 24.84 9.28 -18.53
CA LEU A 535 25.42 9.99 -19.67
C LEU A 535 26.25 11.18 -19.19
N ASN A 536 25.71 11.92 -18.23
CA ASN A 536 26.44 12.92 -17.45
C ASN A 536 25.73 13.17 -16.12
N GLU A 537 26.33 12.72 -15.03
CA GLU A 537 25.89 12.87 -13.64
C GLU A 537 26.68 13.95 -12.87
N LYS A 538 27.63 14.62 -13.53
CA LYS A 538 28.59 15.53 -12.90
C LYS A 538 28.41 17.00 -13.26
N ASP A 539 27.35 17.37 -13.99
CA ASP A 539 27.05 18.76 -14.32
C ASP A 539 26.32 19.49 -13.17
N TRP A 540 26.88 19.36 -11.98
CA TRP A 540 26.33 19.90 -10.73
C TRP A 540 26.30 21.43 -10.76
N GLU A 541 27.28 22.10 -11.38
CA GLU A 541 27.33 23.56 -11.49
C GLU A 541 26.07 24.14 -12.16
N ARG A 542 25.53 23.41 -13.16
CA ARG A 542 24.31 23.78 -13.88
C ARG A 542 23.06 23.08 -13.34
N SER A 543 23.20 22.22 -12.34
CA SER A 543 22.11 21.36 -11.84
C SER A 543 21.44 20.55 -12.95
N VAL A 544 22.25 20.08 -13.91
CA VAL A 544 21.81 19.25 -15.03
C VAL A 544 22.27 17.82 -14.80
N LEU A 545 21.40 16.85 -15.12
CA LEU A 545 21.79 15.45 -15.19
C LEU A 545 21.21 14.79 -16.43
N SER A 546 21.90 13.79 -16.96
CA SER A 546 21.41 13.01 -18.09
C SER A 546 21.78 11.54 -17.98
N PHE A 547 20.87 10.70 -18.41
CA PHE A 547 21.00 9.25 -18.38
C PHE A 547 20.18 8.60 -19.50
N ALA A 548 20.47 7.35 -19.82
CA ALA A 548 19.65 6.55 -20.72
C ALA A 548 18.94 5.44 -19.95
N ARG A 549 17.67 5.21 -20.29
CA ARG A 549 16.91 4.02 -19.94
C ARG A 549 16.93 3.05 -21.11
N VAL A 550 17.24 1.79 -20.85
CA VAL A 550 17.45 0.77 -21.88
C VAL A 550 16.60 -0.46 -21.57
N ALA A 551 15.93 -0.99 -22.59
CA ALA A 551 15.40 -2.35 -22.53
C ALA A 551 15.41 -2.96 -23.93
N LYS A 552 16.11 -4.08 -24.09
CA LYS A 552 16.31 -4.75 -25.40
C LYS A 552 16.88 -3.74 -26.42
N ASP A 553 16.13 -3.46 -27.49
CA ASP A 553 16.54 -2.57 -28.57
C ASP A 553 16.07 -1.11 -28.37
N GLU A 554 15.30 -0.83 -27.32
CA GLU A 554 14.83 0.53 -27.01
C GLU A 554 15.84 1.28 -26.14
N THR A 555 16.09 2.54 -26.50
CA THR A 555 16.93 3.46 -25.73
C THR A 555 16.23 4.81 -25.64
N ILE A 556 15.94 5.22 -24.41
CA ILE A 556 15.38 6.54 -24.09
C ILE A 556 16.44 7.34 -23.35
N VAL A 557 16.93 8.39 -24.00
CA VAL A 557 17.82 9.38 -23.37
C VAL A 557 16.95 10.38 -22.61
N VAL A 558 17.26 10.61 -21.35
CA VAL A 558 16.59 11.56 -20.47
C VAL A 558 17.60 12.62 -20.06
N VAL A 559 17.21 13.88 -20.20
CA VAL A 559 17.98 15.03 -19.71
C VAL A 559 17.09 15.87 -18.83
N CYS A 560 17.61 16.19 -17.64
CA CYS A 560 16.92 16.98 -16.63
C CYS A 560 17.71 18.28 -16.41
N ASN A 561 17.06 19.43 -16.63
CA ASN A 561 17.57 20.72 -16.20
C ASN A 561 16.80 21.18 -14.97
N PHE A 562 17.42 21.10 -13.79
CA PHE A 562 16.81 21.52 -12.54
C PHE A 562 17.18 22.95 -12.12
N ALA A 563 17.92 23.69 -12.95
CA ALA A 563 18.11 25.11 -12.76
C ALA A 563 16.89 25.91 -13.26
N ASP A 564 16.75 27.13 -12.75
CA ASP A 564 15.81 28.15 -13.25
C ASP A 564 16.32 28.87 -14.52
N THR A 565 17.45 28.42 -15.06
CA THR A 565 18.12 28.99 -16.22
C THR A 565 17.97 28.08 -17.43
N GLN A 566 17.68 28.66 -18.60
CA GLN A 566 17.72 27.96 -19.89
C GLN A 566 19.17 27.84 -20.37
N TYR A 567 19.52 26.66 -20.90
CA TYR A 567 20.82 26.43 -21.53
C TYR A 567 20.64 26.18 -23.02
N GLU A 568 21.15 27.09 -23.85
CA GLU A 568 21.19 26.93 -25.30
C GLU A 568 22.46 26.19 -25.73
N ASN A 569 22.38 25.51 -26.88
CA ASN A 569 23.49 24.77 -27.47
C ASN A 569 24.12 23.76 -26.49
N TYR A 570 23.33 23.20 -25.58
CA TYR A 570 23.79 22.24 -24.59
C TYR A 570 24.22 20.96 -25.31
N ILE A 571 25.39 20.45 -24.93
CA ILE A 571 25.97 19.24 -25.51
C ILE A 571 25.53 18.05 -24.67
N LEU A 572 24.60 17.26 -25.22
CA LEU A 572 24.07 16.07 -24.58
C LEU A 572 24.75 14.82 -25.15
N PRO A 573 25.63 14.14 -24.39
CA PRO A 573 26.21 12.87 -24.83
C PRO A 573 25.11 11.81 -25.04
N VAL A 574 25.29 10.94 -26.04
CA VAL A 574 24.34 9.85 -26.34
C VAL A 574 25.07 8.52 -26.54
N PRO A 575 24.45 7.39 -26.13
CA PRO A 575 25.13 6.09 -26.13
C PRO A 575 25.30 5.49 -27.53
N LYS A 576 24.48 5.91 -28.51
CA LYS A 576 24.51 5.41 -29.89
C LYS A 576 24.40 6.58 -30.87
N SER A 577 25.08 6.47 -32.01
CA SER A 577 24.84 7.39 -33.14
C SER A 577 23.45 7.14 -33.72
N GLY A 578 22.75 8.18 -34.16
CA GLY A 578 21.47 8.05 -34.83
C GLY A 578 20.59 9.29 -34.73
N LYS A 579 19.32 9.13 -35.10
CA LYS A 579 18.26 10.12 -34.93
C LYS A 579 17.52 9.89 -33.64
N TYR A 580 17.38 10.95 -32.86
CA TYR A 580 16.69 10.98 -31.58
C TYR A 580 15.44 11.85 -31.70
N LYS A 581 14.27 11.26 -31.46
CA LYS A 581 12.99 11.97 -31.46
C LYS A 581 12.61 12.38 -30.05
N GLU A 582 12.25 13.65 -29.86
CA GLU A 582 11.62 14.11 -28.63
C GLU A 582 10.24 13.47 -28.48
N ILE A 583 10.09 12.68 -27.42
CA ILE A 583 8.85 11.95 -27.10
C ILE A 583 8.14 12.54 -25.88
N PHE A 584 8.85 13.31 -25.06
CA PHE A 584 8.29 14.07 -23.94
C PHE A 584 9.16 15.28 -23.60
N ASN A 585 8.52 16.36 -23.18
CA ASN A 585 9.14 17.57 -22.68
C ASN A 585 8.21 18.20 -21.64
N SER A 586 8.64 18.23 -20.39
CA SER A 586 7.83 18.71 -19.26
C SER A 586 7.54 20.21 -19.35
N GLN A 587 8.25 20.96 -20.19
CA GLN A 587 8.02 22.39 -20.45
C GLN A 587 7.33 22.66 -21.78
N HIS A 588 6.86 21.64 -22.50
CA HIS A 588 6.13 21.88 -23.75
C HIS A 588 4.89 22.78 -23.52
N SER A 589 4.66 23.74 -24.42
CA SER A 589 3.57 24.74 -24.36
C SER A 589 2.17 24.15 -24.16
N LYS A 590 1.89 22.94 -24.67
CA LYS A 590 0.64 22.18 -24.40
C LYS A 590 0.36 21.93 -22.91
N TYR A 591 1.39 21.96 -22.07
CA TYR A 591 1.29 21.85 -20.61
C TYR A 591 1.42 23.21 -19.91
N LEU A 592 1.28 24.31 -20.67
CA LEU A 592 1.53 25.69 -20.23
C LEU A 592 2.96 25.87 -19.69
N GLY A 593 3.92 25.13 -20.24
CA GLY A 593 5.34 25.33 -20.01
C GLY A 593 5.96 26.37 -20.95
N TRP A 594 7.26 26.57 -20.80
CA TRP A 594 8.00 27.66 -21.46
C TRP A 594 8.64 27.27 -22.81
N ASP A 595 8.56 26.01 -23.22
CA ASP A 595 9.07 25.53 -24.50
C ASP A 595 7.98 25.62 -25.58
N HIS A 596 8.17 26.56 -26.50
CA HIS A 596 7.27 26.81 -27.64
C HIS A 596 7.79 26.21 -28.95
N TYR A 597 8.92 25.50 -28.93
CA TYR A 597 9.47 24.88 -30.13
C TYR A 597 8.66 23.63 -30.52
N PRO A 598 8.60 23.30 -31.83
CA PRO A 598 7.99 22.06 -32.27
C PRO A 598 8.80 20.84 -31.78
N VAL A 599 8.14 19.69 -31.71
CA VAL A 599 8.77 18.39 -31.40
C VAL A 599 9.98 18.17 -32.29
N ARG A 600 11.13 17.90 -31.65
CA ARG A 600 12.43 17.86 -32.30
C ARG A 600 12.77 16.43 -32.76
N VAL A 601 13.42 16.33 -33.92
CA VAL A 601 14.17 15.14 -34.33
C VAL A 601 15.62 15.56 -34.52
N LEU A 602 16.47 15.11 -33.61
CA LEU A 602 17.86 15.54 -33.50
C LEU A 602 18.78 14.45 -34.07
N GLN A 603 19.70 14.84 -34.94
CA GLN A 603 20.72 13.95 -35.47
C GLN A 603 21.98 14.04 -34.59
N SER A 604 22.46 12.91 -34.06
CA SER A 604 23.73 12.88 -33.34
C SER A 604 24.89 13.18 -34.29
N LYS A 605 25.93 13.83 -33.74
CA LYS A 605 27.19 14.10 -34.45
C LYS A 605 28.36 13.42 -33.72
N PRO A 606 29.43 13.04 -34.43
CA PRO A 606 30.66 12.54 -33.82
C PRO A 606 31.35 13.69 -33.07
N MET A 607 31.03 13.81 -31.79
CA MET A 607 31.45 14.89 -30.91
C MET A 607 31.60 14.31 -29.51
N GLN A 608 32.85 14.07 -29.12
CA GLN A 608 33.16 13.35 -27.90
C GLN A 608 32.82 14.17 -26.67
N CYS A 609 32.03 13.60 -25.75
CA CYS A 609 31.61 14.26 -24.52
C CYS A 609 31.33 13.20 -23.44
N CYS A 610 31.78 13.44 -22.20
CA CYS A 610 31.51 12.59 -21.04
C CYS A 610 31.77 11.08 -21.27
N GLY A 611 32.78 10.73 -22.07
CA GLY A 611 33.14 9.35 -22.38
C GLY A 611 32.37 8.70 -23.55
N PHE A 612 31.47 9.42 -24.20
CA PHE A 612 30.72 8.96 -25.39
C PHE A 612 31.25 9.60 -26.67
N GLU A 613 31.22 8.85 -27.78
CA GLU A 613 31.74 9.30 -29.09
C GLU A 613 30.78 10.26 -29.82
N ASN A 614 29.49 10.21 -29.50
CA ASN A 614 28.44 10.96 -30.18
C ASN A 614 27.66 11.82 -29.18
N SER A 615 27.22 12.98 -29.66
CA SER A 615 26.42 13.92 -28.85
C SER A 615 25.35 14.62 -29.71
N LEU A 616 24.34 15.16 -29.03
CA LEU A 616 23.33 16.06 -29.57
C LEU A 616 23.60 17.49 -29.11
N THR A 617 23.19 18.47 -29.91
CA THR A 617 23.11 19.87 -29.50
C THR A 617 21.64 20.22 -29.30
N ILE A 618 21.26 20.59 -28.08
CA ILE A 618 19.86 20.81 -27.69
C ILE A 618 19.73 22.07 -26.83
N THR A 619 18.58 22.73 -26.88
CA THR A 619 18.20 23.75 -25.91
C THR A 619 17.46 23.09 -24.76
N LEU A 620 17.93 23.29 -23.53
CA LEU A 620 17.31 22.82 -22.30
C LEU A 620 16.51 23.96 -21.66
N PRO A 621 15.16 23.93 -21.69
CA PRO A 621 14.35 24.89 -20.95
C PRO A 621 14.66 24.84 -19.45
N ALA A 622 14.44 25.95 -18.75
CA ALA A 622 14.52 25.98 -17.29
C ALA A 622 13.53 24.99 -16.65
N LEU A 623 13.93 24.37 -15.53
CA LEU A 623 13.08 23.46 -14.74
C LEU A 623 12.39 22.39 -15.60
N SER A 624 13.16 21.69 -16.44
CA SER A 624 12.63 20.80 -17.46
C SER A 624 13.19 19.39 -17.38
N VAL A 625 12.41 18.45 -17.91
CA VAL A 625 12.86 17.09 -18.21
C VAL A 625 12.41 16.75 -19.62
N ILE A 626 13.34 16.30 -20.45
CA ILE A 626 13.13 15.93 -21.85
C ILE A 626 13.51 14.48 -22.06
N TYR A 627 12.66 13.73 -22.76
CA TYR A 627 12.91 12.35 -23.17
C TYR A 627 13.09 12.29 -24.68
N LEU A 628 14.15 11.62 -25.11
CA LEU A 628 14.54 11.44 -26.49
C LEU A 628 14.65 9.95 -26.81
N GLN A 629 13.88 9.46 -27.77
CA GLN A 629 13.94 8.06 -28.23
C GLN A 629 14.84 7.93 -29.45
N LEU A 630 15.78 6.99 -29.42
CA LEU A 630 16.53 6.59 -30.62
C LEU A 630 15.58 5.90 -31.62
N ILE A 631 15.50 6.39 -32.86
CA ILE A 631 14.56 5.88 -33.88
C ILE A 631 15.23 5.34 -35.15
N SER A 632 16.50 5.66 -35.42
CA SER A 632 17.25 5.14 -36.58
C SER A 632 18.75 5.40 -36.46
#